data_AF-A0A382A9K4-F1
#
_entry.id   AF-A0A382A9K4-F1
#
_cell.length_a   1.000
_cell.length_b   1.000
_cell.length_c   1.000
_cell.angle_alpha   90.00
_cell.angle_beta   90.00
_cell.angle_gamma   90.00
#
_symmetry.space_group_name_H-M   'P 1'
#
loop_
_entity.id
_entity.type
_entity.pdbx_description
1 polymer ?
#
loop_
_entity_poly.entity_id
_entity_poly.type
_entity_poly.pdbx_seq_one_letter_code
_entity_poly.pdbx_strand_id
1 'polypeptide(L)' 'MKRSDVIEKLKNLIEEEREITIDANDQKLDIDSFTMTLIISSVNDEFGVTLDMETLDFDAFTSLNTLADLVEAEEGNQVQ' A
#
# COMPACT_ATOMS: atom_id res chain seq x y z
N MET A 1 4.81 12.71 0.54
CA MET A 1 5.05 12.21 1.92
C MET A 1 6.45 11.58 2.05
N LYS A 2 6.85 10.96 3.16
CA LYS A 2 8.08 10.12 3.17
C LYS A 2 7.72 8.66 2.92
N ARG A 3 8.40 8.02 1.96
CA ARG A 3 8.26 6.58 1.66
C ARG A 3 8.34 5.67 2.90
N SER A 4 9.25 5.98 3.82
CA SER A 4 9.41 5.23 5.07
C SER A 4 8.12 5.16 5.89
N ASP A 5 7.39 6.27 5.93
CA ASP A 5 6.19 6.41 6.74
C ASP A 5 5.04 5.60 6.11
N VAL A 6 4.98 5.58 4.76
CA VAL A 6 4.04 4.72 4.00
C VAL A 6 4.32 3.25 4.27
N ILE A 7 5.57 2.83 4.13
CA ILE A 7 5.97 1.43 4.36
C ILE A 7 5.64 1.01 5.79
N GLU A 8 5.95 1.84 6.78
CA GLU A 8 5.66 1.53 8.19
C GLU A 8 4.16 1.41 8.45
N LYS A 9 3.34 2.30 7.86
CA LYS A 9 1.87 2.21 7.99
C LYS A 9 1.29 0.99 7.30
N LEU A 10 1.69 0.72 6.06
CA LEU A 10 1.26 -0.47 5.33
C LEU A 10 1.69 -1.75 6.05
N LYS A 11 2.90 -1.76 6.62
CA LYS A 11 3.38 -2.87 7.44
C LYS A 11 2.46 -3.12 8.62
N ASN A 12 2.24 -2.11 9.46
CA ASN A 12 1.40 -2.24 10.65
C ASN A 12 -0.02 -2.70 10.29
N LEU A 13 -0.61 -2.11 9.24
CA LEU A 13 -1.94 -2.48 8.76
C LEU A 13 -2.02 -3.96 8.39
N ILE A 14 -1.08 -4.45 7.58
CA ILE A 14 -1.09 -5.84 7.10
C ILE A 14 -0.76 -6.81 8.24
N GLU A 15 0.17 -6.46 9.14
CA GLU A 15 0.50 -7.28 10.31
C GLU A 15 -0.69 -7.39 11.28
N GLU A 16 -1.40 -6.29 11.53
CA GLU A 16 -2.58 -6.25 12.41
C GLU A 16 -3.76 -7.05 11.81
N GLU A 17 -4.05 -6.86 10.53
CA GLU A 17 -5.22 -7.46 9.89
C GLU A 17 -5.05 -8.94 9.57
N ARG A 18 -3.83 -9.36 9.24
CA ARG A 18 -3.54 -10.75 8.87
C ARG A 18 -2.90 -11.55 10.00
N GLU A 19 -2.63 -10.92 11.14
CA GLU A 19 -1.89 -11.51 12.26
C GLU A 19 -0.56 -12.15 11.81
N ILE A 20 0.13 -11.52 10.85
CA ILE A 20 1.43 -11.96 10.33
C ILE A 20 2.55 -11.03 10.77
N THR A 21 3.79 -11.46 10.54
CA THR A 21 4.97 -10.60 10.68
C THR A 21 5.66 -10.47 9.31
N ILE A 22 6.01 -9.24 8.95
CA ILE A 22 6.72 -8.89 7.73
C ILE A 22 8.17 -8.55 8.09
N ASP A 23 9.07 -9.48 7.79
CA ASP A 23 10.48 -9.36 8.14
C ASP A 23 11.25 -8.44 7.19
N ALA A 24 10.80 -8.32 5.93
CA ALA A 24 11.44 -7.51 4.90
C ALA A 24 10.43 -6.78 4.01
N ASN A 25 10.79 -5.58 3.56
CA ASN A 25 9.92 -4.75 2.71
C ASN A 25 9.68 -5.35 1.30
N ASP A 26 10.63 -6.14 0.82
CA ASP A 26 10.56 -6.89 -0.46
C ASP A 26 10.02 -8.31 -0.28
N GLN A 27 9.63 -8.69 0.93
CA GLN A 27 9.02 -9.99 1.17
C GLN A 27 7.75 -10.11 0.33
N LYS A 28 7.58 -11.24 -0.36
CA LYS A 28 6.36 -11.52 -1.09
C LYS A 28 5.22 -11.73 -0.10
N LEU A 29 4.23 -10.85 -0.17
CA LEU A 29 2.99 -10.90 0.58
C LEU A 29 1.90 -11.51 -0.30
N ASP A 30 1.12 -12.40 0.28
CA ASP A 30 -0.04 -13.00 -0.40
C ASP A 30 -1.28 -12.13 -0.21
N ILE A 31 -1.31 -10.95 -0.83
CA ILE A 31 -2.38 -9.96 -0.61
C ILE A 31 -3.64 -10.38 -1.37
N ASP A 32 -4.72 -10.63 -0.64
CA ASP A 32 -6.04 -10.90 -1.22
C ASP A 32 -6.77 -9.59 -1.56
N SER A 33 -7.82 -9.69 -2.38
CA SER A 33 -8.62 -8.53 -2.83
C SER A 33 -9.27 -7.74 -1.69
N PHE A 34 -9.53 -8.39 -0.55
CA PHE A 34 -10.05 -7.73 0.65
C PHE A 34 -8.97 -6.83 1.27
N THR A 35 -7.78 -7.39 1.49
CA THR A 35 -6.62 -6.66 2.01
C THR A 35 -6.21 -5.53 1.07
N MET A 36 -6.28 -5.73 -0.26
CA MET A 36 -6.06 -4.66 -1.24
C MET A 36 -7.02 -3.48 -1.02
N THR A 37 -8.32 -3.77 -0.88
CA THR A 37 -9.35 -2.76 -0.66
C THR A 37 -9.11 -2.01 0.65
N LEU A 38 -8.71 -2.72 1.69
CA LEU A 38 -8.39 -2.14 2.99
C LEU A 38 -7.17 -1.21 2.90
N ILE A 39 -6.08 -1.65 2.25
CA ILE A 39 -4.90 -0.83 1.98
C ILE A 39 -5.29 0.46 1.24
N ILE A 40 -6.10 0.35 0.18
CA ILE A 40 -6.56 1.50 -0.60
C ILE A 40 -7.32 2.50 0.28
N SER A 41 -8.24 2.01 1.12
CA SER A 41 -8.98 2.86 2.06
C SER A 41 -8.04 3.53 3.07
N SER A 42 -7.14 2.77 3.68
CA SER A 42 -6.21 3.29 4.68
C SER A 42 -5.26 4.33 4.10
N VAL A 43 -4.78 4.15 2.87
CA VAL A 43 -3.93 5.13 2.19
C VAL A 43 -4.68 6.44 1.95
N ASN A 44 -5.94 6.35 1.53
CA ASN A 44 -6.79 7.52 1.34
C ASN A 44 -7.07 8.25 2.67
N ASP A 45 -7.34 7.51 3.74
CA ASP A 45 -7.66 8.09 5.05
C ASP A 45 -6.43 8.71 5.75
N GLU A 46 -5.28 8.04 5.71
CA GLU A 46 -4.06 8.47 6.41
C GLU A 46 -3.28 9.53 5.62
N PHE A 47 -3.21 9.40 4.29
CA PHE A 47 -2.35 10.24 3.44
C PHE A 47 -3.15 11.15 2.51
N GLY A 48 -4.47 10.99 2.40
CA GLY A 48 -5.29 11.75 1.46
C GLY A 48 -5.08 11.34 -0.01
N VAL A 49 -4.42 10.20 -0.26
CA VAL A 49 -4.12 9.72 -1.60
C VAL A 49 -5.18 8.71 -2.02
N THR A 50 -6.03 9.12 -2.97
CA THR A 50 -6.98 8.19 -3.60
C THR A 50 -6.29 7.33 -4.65
N LEU A 51 -6.14 6.03 -4.37
CA LEU A 51 -5.67 5.05 -5.35
C LEU A 51 -6.82 4.70 -6.31
N ASP A 52 -6.71 5.10 -7.58
CA ASP A 52 -7.74 4.85 -8.58
C ASP A 52 -7.74 3.38 -9.02
N MET A 53 -8.79 2.64 -8.64
CA MET A 53 -8.95 1.23 -8.96
C MET A 53 -9.01 0.92 -10.47
N GLU A 54 -9.30 1.89 -11.33
CA GLU A 54 -9.30 1.69 -12.78
C GLU A 54 -7.89 1.70 -13.38
N THR A 55 -6.96 2.46 -12.79
CA THR A 55 -5.57 2.60 -13.27
C THR A 55 -4.55 1.86 -12.41
N LEU A 56 -4.96 1.38 -11.23
CA LEU A 56 -4.11 0.70 -10.29
C LEU A 56 -3.54 -0.59 -10.87
N ASP A 57 -2.22 -0.77 -10.72
CA ASP A 57 -1.59 -2.05 -11.00
C ASP A 57 -1.77 -3.01 -9.81
N PHE A 58 -2.82 -3.83 -9.86
CA PHE A 58 -3.09 -4.84 -8.83
C PHE A 58 -2.00 -5.91 -8.75
N ASP A 59 -1.24 -6.16 -9.82
CA ASP A 59 -0.12 -7.11 -9.80
C ASP A 59 1.05 -6.57 -8.98
N ALA A 60 1.10 -5.26 -8.72
CA ALA A 60 2.08 -4.64 -7.82
C ALA A 60 1.72 -4.80 -6.33
N PHE A 61 0.56 -5.35 -5.95
CA PHE A 61 0.19 -5.66 -4.55
C PHE A 61 0.87 -6.95 -4.05
N THR A 62 2.19 -7.02 -4.17
CA THR A 62 2.98 -8.22 -3.83
C THR A 62 4.00 -8.00 -2.72
N SER A 63 4.31 -6.76 -2.35
CA SER A 63 5.27 -6.43 -1.29
C SER A 63 5.05 -5.02 -0.74
N LEU A 64 5.63 -4.69 0.43
CA LEU A 64 5.51 -3.33 0.98
C LEU A 64 6.16 -2.28 0.08
N ASN A 65 7.29 -2.61 -0.54
CA ASN A 65 7.98 -1.68 -1.43
C ASN A 65 7.17 -1.34 -2.67
N THR A 66 6.59 -2.35 -3.33
CA THR A 66 5.75 -2.15 -4.51
C THR A 66 4.45 -1.42 -4.18
N LEU A 67 3.87 -1.67 -3.00
CA LEU A 67 2.73 -0.88 -2.52
C LEU A 67 3.12 0.59 -2.27
N ALA A 68 4.28 0.84 -1.67
CA ALA A 68 4.75 2.20 -1.47
C ALA A 68 5.03 2.90 -2.81
N ASP A 69 5.57 2.20 -3.80
CA ASP A 69 5.76 2.71 -5.16
C ASP A 69 4.42 3.13 -5.80
N LEU A 70 3.36 2.34 -5.63
CA LEU A 70 2.01 2.67 -6.12
C LEU A 70 1.48 3.96 -5.47
N VAL A 71 1.63 4.08 -4.15
CA VAL A 71 1.20 5.26 -3.40
C VAL A 71 1.97 6.51 -3.81
N GLU A 72 3.28 6.40 -4.01
CA GLU A 72 4.13 7.51 -4.51
C GLU A 72 3.78 7.90 -5.95
N ALA A 73 3.48 6.93 -6.81
CA ALA A 73 3.07 7.17 -8.18
C ALA A 73 1.74 7.95 -8.26
N GLU A 74 0.75 7.54 -7.48
CA GLU A 74 -0.55 8.22 -7.43
C GLU A 74 -0.47 9.59 -6.74
N GLU A 75 0.32 9.74 -5.67
CA GLU A 75 0.61 11.07 -5.09
C GLU A 75 1.17 12.00 -6.17
N GLY A 76 2.14 11.54 -6.96
CA GLY A 76 2.75 12.31 -8.05
C GLY A 76 1.77 12.68 -9.17
N ASN A 77 0.77 11.83 -9.45
CA ASN A 77 -0.25 12.05 -10.47
C ASN A 77 -1.29 13.10 -10.05
N GLN A 78 -1.57 13.23 -8.75
CA GLN A 78 -2.56 14.18 -8.21
C GLN A 78 -2.06 15.63 -8.14
N VAL A 79 -0.76 15.87 -8.33
CA VAL A 79 -0.14 17.21 -8.28
C VAL A 79 0.08 17.85 -9.66
N GLN A 80 -0.43 17.25 -10.74
CA GLN A 80 -0.44 17.82 -12.11
C GLN A 80 -1.79 18.43 -12.46
#